data_AF-A0A953X249-F1
#
_entry.id   AF-A0A953X249-F1
#
_cell.length_a   1.000
_cell.length_b   1.000
_cell.length_c   1.000
_cell.angle_alpha   90.00
_cell.angle_beta   90.00
_cell.angle_gamma   90.00
#
_symmetry.space_group_name_H-M   'P 1'
#
loop_
_entity.id
_entity.type
_entity.pdbx_description
1 polymer ?
#
loop_
_entity_poly.entity_id
_entity_poly.type
_entity_poly.pdbx_seq_one_letter_code
_entity_poly.pdbx_strand_id
1 'polypeptide(L)'
;MLLPALIIVWAGGALFCLGLSAWRHRVFMQTVKREAVPVSPRLERIAAGVGAQVGLKRLPVIASSLISSGPLVTGLARPVVLLPAWFENDYDEVQQRAALAHELSHVRRGDLWALQAAEVFVALLWFNP
;
A
#
# COMPACT_ATOMS: atom_id res chain seq x y z
N MET A 1 23.90 23.06 -27.37
CA MET A 1 22.44 23.10 -27.65
C MET A 1 21.77 21.74 -27.47
N LEU A 2 22.38 20.62 -27.89
CA LEU A 2 21.79 19.28 -27.77
C LEU A 2 21.66 18.77 -26.31
N LEU A 3 22.69 18.96 -25.47
CA LEU A 3 22.68 18.47 -24.10
C LEU A 3 21.52 19.06 -23.25
N PRO A 4 21.25 20.38 -23.25
CA PRO A 4 20.07 20.93 -22.58
C PRO A 4 18.75 20.33 -23.08
N ALA A 5 18.60 20.12 -24.39
CA ALA A 5 17.41 19.52 -24.96
C ALA A 5 17.20 18.08 -24.48
N LEU A 6 18.26 17.27 -24.42
CA LEU A 6 18.20 15.90 -23.89
C LEU A 6 17.80 15.87 -22.41
N ILE A 7 18.34 16.77 -21.59
CA ILE A 7 17.98 16.89 -20.17
C ILE A 7 16.51 17.27 -20.01
N ILE A 8 16.00 18.20 -20.84
CA ILE A 8 14.58 18.61 -20.81
C ILE A 8 13.67 17.44 -21.16
N VAL A 9 13.97 16.69 -22.22
CA VAL A 9 13.17 15.52 -22.63
C VAL A 9 13.21 14.44 -21.55
N TRP A 10 14.40 14.15 -21.01
CA TRP A 10 14.57 13.18 -19.94
C TRP A 10 13.76 13.54 -18.68
N ALA A 11 13.92 14.78 -18.20
CA ALA A 11 13.23 15.27 -17.01
C ALA A 11 11.71 15.35 -17.25
N GLY A 12 11.28 15.77 -18.44
CA GLY A 12 9.88 15.82 -18.83
C GLY A 12 9.22 14.44 -18.78
N GLY A 13 9.87 13.42 -19.33
CA GLY A 13 9.38 12.04 -19.27
C GLY A 13 9.31 11.51 -17.83
N ALA A 14 10.35 11.73 -17.02
CA ALA A 14 10.36 11.30 -15.62
C ALA A 14 9.24 11.98 -14.81
N LEU A 15 9.06 13.29 -14.97
CA LEU A 15 7.98 14.05 -14.31
C LEU A 15 6.60 13.60 -14.78
N PHE A 16 6.44 13.30 -16.07
CA PHE A 16 5.19 12.77 -16.61
C PHE A 16 4.84 11.40 -16.00
N CYS A 17 5.80 10.48 -15.95
CA CYS A 17 5.62 9.16 -15.33
C CYS A 17 5.27 9.26 -13.84
N LEU A 18 6.01 10.08 -13.08
CA LEU A 18 5.73 10.34 -11.67
C LEU A 18 4.36 10.99 -11.47
N GLY A 19 3.99 11.95 -12.32
CA GLY A 19 2.69 12.62 -12.28
C GLY A 19 1.53 11.66 -12.53
N LEU A 20 1.66 10.79 -13.54
CA LEU A 20 0.66 9.78 -13.85
C LEU A 20 0.52 8.76 -12.72
N SER A 21 1.64 8.29 -12.17
CA SER A 21 1.59 7.32 -11.07
C SER A 21 1.01 7.93 -9.79
N ALA A 22 1.41 9.15 -9.43
CA ALA A 22 0.82 9.89 -8.32
C ALA A 22 -0.68 10.12 -8.52
N TRP A 23 -1.13 10.41 -9.75
CA TRP A 23 -2.55 10.51 -10.07
C TRP A 23 -3.29 9.17 -9.88
N ARG A 24 -2.76 8.07 -10.43
CA ARG A 24 -3.34 6.73 -10.29
C ARG A 24 -3.42 6.31 -8.82
N HIS A 25 -2.35 6.54 -8.06
CA HIS A 25 -2.32 6.27 -6.62
C HIS A 25 -3.36 7.10 -5.87
N ARG A 26 -3.51 8.40 -6.20
CA ARG A 26 -4.55 9.25 -5.60
C ARG A 26 -5.96 8.75 -5.89
N VAL A 27 -6.26 8.40 -7.13
CA VAL A 27 -7.56 7.85 -7.52
C VAL A 27 -7.82 6.55 -6.77
N PHE A 28 -6.85 5.63 -6.74
CA PHE A 28 -6.96 4.39 -5.96
C PHE A 28 -7.24 4.66 -4.48
N MET A 29 -6.50 5.57 -3.85
CA MET A 29 -6.71 5.93 -2.45
C MET A 29 -8.06 6.61 -2.19
N GLN A 30 -8.63 7.31 -3.17
CA GLN A 30 -10.01 7.82 -3.07
C GLN A 30 -11.03 6.68 -3.11
N THR A 31 -10.84 5.68 -3.97
CA THR A 31 -11.69 4.49 -4.01
C THR A 31 -11.59 3.71 -2.70
N VAL A 32 -10.38 3.46 -2.20
CA VAL A 32 -10.16 2.80 -0.90
C VAL A 32 -10.89 3.54 0.22
N LYS A 33 -10.78 4.87 0.29
CA LYS A 33 -11.49 5.66 1.32
C LYS A 33 -13.02 5.59 1.20
N ARG A 34 -13.55 5.45 -0.02
CA ARG A 34 -15.00 5.41 -0.28
C ARG A 34 -15.59 4.04 0.04
N GLU A 35 -14.86 2.98 -0.25
CA GLU A 35 -15.35 1.60 -0.15
C GLU A 35 -14.81 0.83 1.06
N ALA A 36 -13.89 1.42 1.83
CA ALA A 36 -13.41 0.85 3.08
C ALA A 36 -14.55 0.80 4.12
N VAL A 37 -14.81 -0.41 4.61
CA VAL A 37 -15.73 -0.66 5.71
C VAL A 37 -14.90 -1.03 6.95
N PRO A 38 -15.28 -0.54 8.15
CA PRO A 38 -14.65 -0.98 9.39
C PRO A 38 -14.77 -2.51 9.56
N VAL A 39 -13.70 -3.14 10.03
CA VAL A 39 -13.71 -4.57 10.37
C VAL A 39 -14.41 -4.81 11.71
N SER A 40 -14.74 -6.06 12.02
CA SER A 40 -15.40 -6.37 13.29
C SER A 40 -14.48 -6.06 14.50
N PRO A 41 -15.06 -5.74 15.68
CA PRO A 41 -14.27 -5.54 16.89
C PRO A 41 -13.42 -6.76 17.30
N ARG A 42 -13.82 -7.97 16.87
CA ARG A 42 -13.01 -9.19 17.07
C ARG A 42 -11.73 -9.09 16.26
N LEU A 43 -11.84 -8.78 14.97
CA LEU A 43 -10.69 -8.69 14.07
C LEU A 43 -9.77 -7.52 14.43
N GLU A 44 -10.32 -6.39 14.88
CA GLU A 44 -9.51 -5.27 15.41
C GLU A 44 -8.63 -5.70 16.58
N ARG A 45 -9.17 -6.49 17.52
CA ARG A 45 -8.40 -7.03 18.66
C ARG A 45 -7.31 -7.99 18.20
N ILE A 46 -7.61 -8.85 17.23
CA ILE A 46 -6.61 -9.75 16.64
C ILE A 46 -5.48 -8.94 16.01
N ALA A 47 -5.82 -7.95 15.17
CA ALA A 47 -4.84 -7.08 14.53
C ALA A 47 -4.00 -6.29 15.52
N ALA A 48 -4.59 -5.77 16.60
CA ALA A 48 -3.87 -5.08 17.67
C ALA A 48 -2.87 -6.02 18.37
N GLY A 49 -3.29 -7.24 18.70
CA GLY A 49 -2.44 -8.25 19.33
C GLY A 49 -1.28 -8.67 18.41
N VAL A 50 -1.57 -8.93 17.13
CA VAL A 50 -0.54 -9.27 16.14
C VAL A 50 0.39 -8.09 15.90
N GLY A 51 -0.13 -6.87 15.81
CA GLY A 51 0.68 -5.65 15.64
C GLY A 51 1.65 -5.43 16.80
N ALA A 52 1.23 -5.72 18.03
CA ALA A 52 2.12 -5.69 19.20
C ALA A 52 3.20 -6.78 19.12
N GLN A 53 2.87 -8.00 18.68
CA GLN A 53 3.82 -9.10 18.49
C GLN A 53 4.85 -8.80 17.39
N VAL A 54 4.41 -8.20 16.28
CA VAL A 54 5.29 -7.70 15.21
C VAL A 54 6.11 -6.49 15.69
N GLY A 55 5.71 -5.84 16.79
CA GLY A 55 6.39 -4.71 17.42
C GLY A 55 6.16 -3.37 16.72
N LEU A 56 4.99 -3.18 16.11
CA LEU A 56 4.59 -1.91 15.54
C LEU A 56 4.42 -0.84 16.63
N LYS A 57 4.97 0.36 16.40
CA LYS A 57 4.75 1.52 17.30
C LYS A 57 3.33 2.06 17.23
N ARG A 58 2.69 1.95 16.06
CA ARG A 58 1.32 2.38 15.78
C ARG A 58 0.69 1.37 14.84
N LEU A 59 -0.52 0.93 15.18
CA LEU A 59 -1.27 0.03 14.31
C LEU A 59 -1.78 0.82 13.09
N PRO A 60 -1.62 0.31 11.86
CA PRO A 60 -2.28 0.88 10.69
C PRO A 60 -3.80 0.73 10.82
N VAL A 61 -4.54 1.51 10.03
CA VAL A 61 -6.00 1.33 9.93
C VAL A 61 -6.26 -0.02 9.26
N ILE A 62 -7.13 -0.83 9.86
CA ILE A 62 -7.57 -2.10 9.27
C ILE A 62 -8.97 -1.88 8.72
N ALA A 63 -9.19 -2.17 7.45
CA ALA A 63 -10.48 -2.03 6.80
C ALA A 63 -10.75 -3.22 5.88
N SER A 64 -12.02 -3.52 5.64
CA SER A 64 -12.44 -4.50 4.64
C SER A 64 -13.00 -3.80 3.40
N SER A 65 -12.90 -4.45 2.24
CA SER A 65 -13.41 -3.93 0.97
C SER A 65 -13.63 -5.06 -0.05
N LEU A 66 -14.52 -4.83 -1.03
CA LEU A 66 -14.71 -5.71 -2.19
C LEU A 66 -13.66 -5.48 -3.29
N ILE A 67 -12.89 -4.40 -3.22
CA ILE A 67 -11.86 -4.05 -4.24
C ILE A 67 -10.69 -5.04 -4.19
N SER A 68 -10.38 -5.59 -3.02
CA SER A 68 -9.20 -6.41 -2.81
C SER A 68 -9.55 -7.89 -2.85
N SER A 69 -8.91 -8.66 -3.73
CA SER A 69 -9.06 -10.12 -3.78
C SER A 69 -8.28 -10.85 -2.68
N GLY A 70 -7.35 -10.15 -2.01
CA GLY A 70 -6.55 -10.65 -0.90
C GLY A 70 -6.12 -9.52 0.04
N PRO A 71 -5.45 -9.81 1.16
CA PRO A 71 -4.89 -8.78 2.03
C PRO A 71 -3.90 -7.88 1.26
N LEU A 72 -3.96 -6.58 1.51
CA LEU A 72 -3.09 -5.59 0.87
C LEU A 72 -2.77 -4.44 1.83
N VAL A 73 -1.53 -3.97 1.80
CA VAL A 73 -1.10 -2.74 2.48
C VAL A 73 -0.99 -1.59 1.47
N THR A 74 -1.58 -0.43 1.79
CA THR A 74 -1.46 0.80 0.98
C THR A 74 -1.35 2.05 1.84
N GLY A 75 -0.96 3.17 1.26
CA GLY A 75 -0.84 4.47 1.92
C GLY A 75 0.52 4.72 2.59
N LEU A 76 1.37 5.54 1.97
CA LEU A 76 2.76 5.76 2.40
C LEU A 76 2.90 6.31 3.84
N ALA A 77 2.27 7.46 4.11
CA ALA A 77 2.41 8.16 5.40
C ALA A 77 1.43 7.67 6.47
N ARG A 78 0.31 7.08 6.05
CA ARG A 78 -0.75 6.56 6.90
C ARG A 78 -1.18 5.21 6.33
N PRO A 79 -0.45 4.13 6.67
CA PRO A 79 -0.72 2.82 6.11
C PRO A 79 -2.12 2.33 6.51
N VAL A 80 -2.77 1.69 5.54
CA VAL A 80 -4.06 1.03 5.64
C VAL A 80 -3.85 -0.41 5.18
N VAL A 81 -4.25 -1.36 6.03
CA VAL A 81 -4.36 -2.78 5.67
C VAL A 81 -5.78 -2.99 5.20
N LEU A 82 -5.93 -3.27 3.92
CA LEU A 82 -7.20 -3.59 3.27
C LEU A 82 -7.34 -5.11 3.20
N LEU A 83 -8.44 -5.62 3.73
CA LEU A 83 -8.78 -7.04 3.73
C LEU A 83 -9.95 -7.29 2.78
N PRO A 84 -10.03 -8.48 2.16
CA PRO A 84 -11.21 -8.84 1.38
C PRO A 84 -12.46 -8.85 2.28
N ALA A 85 -13.62 -8.49 1.75
CA ALA A 85 -14.87 -8.44 2.51
C ALA A 85 -15.25 -9.79 3.17
N TRP A 86 -14.82 -10.90 2.57
CA TRP A 86 -15.03 -12.26 3.06
C TRP A 86 -13.93 -12.74 4.03
N PHE A 87 -12.91 -11.92 4.32
CA PHE A 87 -11.74 -12.34 5.11
C PHE A 87 -12.10 -12.92 6.48
N GLU A 88 -13.07 -12.33 7.17
CA GLU A 88 -13.47 -12.80 8.49
C GLU A 88 -14.24 -14.12 8.47
N ASN A 89 -14.91 -14.43 7.36
CA ASN A 89 -15.76 -15.60 7.20
C ASN A 89 -15.01 -16.79 6.59
N ASP A 90 -14.11 -16.52 5.65
CA ASP A 90 -13.45 -17.55 4.84
C ASP A 90 -12.16 -18.08 5.49
N TYR A 91 -11.56 -17.31 6.40
CA TYR A 91 -10.32 -17.68 7.10
C TYR A 91 -10.58 -17.96 8.57
N ASP A 92 -9.99 -19.02 9.10
CA ASP A 92 -9.97 -19.28 10.54
C ASP A 92 -9.07 -18.29 11.29
N GLU A 93 -9.11 -18.32 12.63
CA GLU A 93 -8.32 -17.38 13.42
C GLU A 93 -6.80 -17.51 13.22
N VAL A 94 -6.28 -18.72 13.01
CA VAL A 94 -4.85 -18.95 12.82
C VAL A 94 -4.41 -18.33 11.49
N GLN A 95 -5.19 -18.55 10.44
CA GLN A 95 -4.99 -17.97 9.12
C GLN A 95 -5.11 -16.44 9.15
N GLN A 96 -6.13 -15.90 9.84
CA GLN A 96 -6.30 -14.45 10.02
C GLN A 96 -5.08 -13.82 10.69
N ARG A 97 -4.56 -14.45 11.76
CA ARG A 97 -3.36 -13.98 12.46
C ARG A 97 -2.12 -14.05 11.58
N ALA A 98 -1.94 -15.13 10.84
CA ALA A 98 -0.80 -15.30 9.95
C ALA A 98 -0.80 -14.26 8.81
N ALA A 99 -1.95 -14.06 8.16
CA ALA A 99 -2.10 -13.05 7.12
C ALA A 99 -1.87 -11.63 7.65
N LEU A 100 -2.46 -11.28 8.81
CA LEU A 100 -2.20 -9.99 9.45
C LEU A 100 -0.72 -9.82 9.83
N ALA A 101 -0.06 -10.87 10.33
CA ALA A 101 1.35 -10.80 10.67
C ALA A 101 2.21 -10.50 9.45
N HIS A 102 1.90 -11.13 8.30
CA HIS A 102 2.56 -10.88 7.03
C HIS A 102 2.39 -9.41 6.59
N GLU A 103 1.15 -8.92 6.48
CA GLU A 103 0.87 -7.54 6.05
C GLU A 103 1.48 -6.50 7.00
N LEU A 104 1.34 -6.71 8.32
CA LEU A 104 1.90 -5.81 9.33
C LEU A 104 3.45 -5.83 9.33
N SER A 105 4.07 -6.93 8.91
CA SER A 105 5.53 -6.98 8.73
C SER A 105 6.01 -6.08 7.60
N HIS A 106 5.25 -5.98 6.49
CA HIS A 106 5.53 -5.05 5.40
C HIS A 106 5.46 -3.60 5.88
N VAL A 107 4.45 -3.28 6.69
CA VAL A 107 4.32 -1.96 7.33
C VAL A 107 5.51 -1.65 8.22
N ARG A 108 5.92 -2.59 9.08
CA ARG A 108 7.06 -2.42 9.98
C ARG A 108 8.37 -2.20 9.22
N ARG A 109 8.59 -2.96 8.14
CA ARG A 109 9.81 -2.88 7.32
C ARG A 109 9.88 -1.64 6.43
N GLY A 110 8.75 -0.93 6.26
CA GLY A 110 8.68 0.25 5.42
C GLY A 110 8.68 -0.09 3.93
N ASP A 111 8.17 -1.27 3.56
CA ASP A 111 8.20 -1.77 2.18
C ASP A 111 7.48 -0.82 1.20
N LEU A 112 6.45 -0.09 1.66
CA LEU A 112 5.80 0.95 0.86
C LEU A 112 6.77 2.08 0.45
N TRP A 113 7.68 2.48 1.33
CA TRP A 113 8.70 3.49 1.00
C TRP A 113 9.74 2.94 0.05
N ALA A 114 10.12 1.67 0.19
CA ALA A 114 11.00 1.00 -0.74
C ALA A 114 10.38 0.90 -2.15
N LEU A 115 9.09 0.54 -2.22
CA LEU A 115 8.33 0.55 -3.48
C LEU A 115 8.26 1.94 -4.09
N GLN A 116 8.01 2.98 -3.27
CA GLN A 116 8.00 4.36 -3.77
C GLN A 116 9.36 4.79 -4.32
N ALA A 117 10.46 4.41 -3.67
CA ALA A 117 11.80 4.68 -4.17
C ALA A 117 12.06 3.96 -5.48
N ALA A 118 11.67 2.68 -5.59
CA ALA A 118 11.78 1.91 -6.83
C ALA A 118 10.98 2.56 -7.97
N GLU A 119 9.78 3.06 -7.69
CA GLU A 119 8.96 3.78 -8.66
C GLU A 119 9.65 5.06 -9.17
N VAL A 120 10.34 5.80 -8.29
CA VAL A 120 11.17 6.95 -8.70
C VAL A 120 12.29 6.50 -9.63
N PHE A 121 13.00 5.41 -9.31
CA PHE A 121 14.03 4.88 -10.20
C PHE A 121 13.48 4.46 -11.57
N VAL A 122 12.34 3.77 -11.60
CA VAL A 122 11.65 3.40 -12.84
C VAL A 122 11.26 4.63 -13.65
N ALA A 123 10.75 5.68 -12.99
CA ALA A 123 10.41 6.92 -13.68
C ALA A 123 11.64 7.65 -14.23
N LEU A 124 12.79 7.63 -13.54
CA LEU A 124 14.05 8.18 -14.08
C LEU A 124 14.57 7.39 -15.28
N LEU A 125 14.20 6.11 -15.36
CA LEU A 125 14.53 5.17 -16.43
C LEU A 125 13.34 4.91 -17.37
N TRP A 126 12.39 5.84 -17.50
CA TRP A 126 11.13 5.63 -18.22
C TRP A 126 11.25 5.14 -19.67
N PHE A 127 12.40 5.38 -20.31
CA PHE A 127 12.72 4.96 -21.67
C PHE A 127 13.32 3.54 -21.75
N ASN A 128 13.59 2.92 -20.61
CA ASN A 128 14.11 1.57 -20.46
C ASN A 128 12.95 0.65 -20.03
N PRO A 129 12.57 -0.35 -20.86
CA PRO A 129 11.42 -1.21 -20.61
C PRO A 129 11.55 -2.09 -19.36
#